data_AF-A0A645FZL8-F1
#
_entry.id   AF-A0A645FZL8-F1
#
_cell.length_a   1.000
_cell.length_b   1.000
_cell.length_c   1.000
_cell.angle_alpha   90.00
_cell.angle_beta   90.00
_cell.angle_gamma   90.00
#
_symmetry.space_group_name_H-M   'P 1'
#
loop_
_entity.id
_entity.type
_entity.pdbx_description
1 polymer ?
#
loop_
_entity_poly.entity_id
_entity_poly.type
_entity_poly.pdbx_seq_one_letter_code
_entity_poly.pdbx_strand_id
1 'polypeptide(L)'
;MQYLDQAIANDPSNACDLNSVKGALLAEKKDYTNAEVEYKKALAHDPNCERALENLARNYMIQAQELKETTATLSRQQQVENDKKTIDYYQQALPLLENLDKILKGRSAAQQEINAILLLLRNAYYNLSVLGVDKSDQLKAIEDQLDLE
;
A
#
# COMPACT_ATOMS: atom_id res chain seq x y z
N MET A 1 16.88 -13.85 -5.97
CA MET A 1 15.53 -14.32 -6.35
C MET A 1 15.45 -15.84 -6.31
N GLN A 2 16.29 -16.58 -7.05
CA GLN A 2 16.26 -18.07 -7.08
C GLN A 2 16.35 -18.74 -5.70
N TYR A 3 17.13 -18.19 -4.76
CA TYR A 3 17.18 -18.69 -3.38
C TYR A 3 15.82 -18.58 -2.66
N LEU A 4 15.10 -17.48 -2.85
CA LEU A 4 13.76 -17.29 -2.28
C LEU A 4 12.75 -18.26 -2.92
N ASP A 5 12.85 -18.47 -4.24
CA ASP A 5 12.00 -19.44 -4.94
C ASP A 5 12.20 -20.87 -4.42
N GLN A 6 13.45 -21.27 -4.18
CA GLN A 6 13.78 -22.56 -3.56
C GLN A 6 13.28 -22.65 -2.12
N ALA A 7 13.46 -21.58 -1.32
CA ALA A 7 12.99 -21.54 0.06
C ALA A 7 11.46 -21.69 0.15
N ILE A 8 10.71 -20.99 -0.71
CA ILE A 8 9.25 -21.09 -0.79
C ILE A 8 8.81 -22.51 -1.19
N ALA A 9 9.51 -23.14 -2.14
CA ALA A 9 9.19 -24.49 -2.58
C ALA A 9 9.44 -25.55 -1.49
N ASN A 10 10.50 -25.37 -0.69
CA ASN A 10 10.87 -26.29 0.37
C ASN A 10 10.01 -26.12 1.63
N ASP A 11 9.55 -24.91 1.92
CA ASP A 11 8.68 -24.60 3.05
C ASP A 11 7.59 -23.59 2.67
N PRO A 12 6.46 -24.08 2.13
CA PRO A 12 5.35 -23.23 1.75
C PRO A 12 4.70 -22.48 2.91
N SER A 13 4.89 -22.90 4.17
CA SER A 13 4.27 -22.23 5.33
C SER A 13 4.83 -20.82 5.56
N ASN A 14 6.06 -20.57 5.08
CA ASN A 14 6.71 -19.27 5.10
C ASN A 14 6.44 -18.43 3.83
N ALA A 15 5.50 -18.84 2.97
CA ALA A 15 5.26 -18.17 1.70
C ALA A 15 4.76 -16.72 1.86
N CYS A 16 4.02 -16.39 2.93
CA CYS A 16 3.65 -14.99 3.23
C CYS A 16 4.92 -14.12 3.38
N ASP A 17 5.86 -14.56 4.23
CA ASP A 17 7.07 -13.82 4.55
C ASP A 17 8.04 -13.75 3.36
N LEU A 18 8.31 -14.89 2.73
CA LEU A 18 9.30 -14.98 1.66
C LEU A 18 8.84 -14.27 0.38
N ASN A 19 7.56 -14.37 0.01
CA ASN A 19 7.04 -13.59 -1.12
C ASN A 19 6.98 -12.09 -0.80
N SER A 20 6.70 -11.70 0.44
CA SER A 20 6.76 -10.29 0.86
C SER A 20 8.17 -9.72 0.73
N VAL A 21 9.20 -10.46 1.18
CA VAL A 21 10.61 -10.04 1.03
C VAL A 21 10.99 -9.97 -0.45
N LYS A 22 10.56 -10.95 -1.25
CA LYS A 22 10.81 -10.98 -2.69
C LYS A 22 10.20 -9.75 -3.39
N GLY A 23 8.97 -9.40 -3.04
CA GLY A 23 8.30 -8.18 -3.53
C GLY A 23 9.05 -6.91 -3.11
N ALA A 24 9.50 -6.82 -1.86
CA ALA A 24 10.25 -5.65 -1.37
C ALA A 24 11.55 -5.42 -2.16
N LEU A 25 12.31 -6.49 -2.42
CA LEU A 25 13.55 -6.44 -3.21
C LEU A 25 13.31 -6.02 -4.67
N LEU A 26 12.12 -6.27 -5.22
CA LEU A 26 11.72 -5.80 -6.55
C LEU A 26 11.32 -4.33 -6.52
N ALA A 27 10.54 -3.91 -5.50
CA ALA A 27 10.13 -2.53 -5.31
C ALA A 27 11.34 -1.60 -5.08
N GLU A 28 12.37 -2.04 -4.35
CA GLU A 28 13.64 -1.30 -4.19
C GLU A 28 14.34 -1.04 -5.53
N LYS A 29 14.14 -1.92 -6.52
CA LYS A 29 14.64 -1.75 -7.89
C LYS A 29 13.67 -0.98 -8.79
N LYS A 30 12.62 -0.40 -8.22
CA LYS A 30 11.49 0.23 -8.90
C LYS A 30 10.75 -0.69 -9.88
N ASP A 31 10.89 -2.01 -9.71
CA ASP A 31 10.12 -3.00 -10.46
C ASP A 31 8.79 -3.28 -9.75
N TYR A 32 7.95 -2.25 -9.69
CA TYR A 32 6.70 -2.25 -8.94
C TYR A 32 5.68 -3.27 -9.47
N THR A 33 5.72 -3.52 -10.78
CA THR A 33 4.85 -4.51 -11.43
C THR A 33 5.17 -5.92 -10.95
N ASN A 34 6.45 -6.31 -10.93
CA ASN A 34 6.80 -7.64 -10.42
C ASN A 34 6.70 -7.70 -8.90
N ALA A 35 6.96 -6.59 -8.18
CA ALA A 35 6.73 -6.52 -6.75
C ALA A 35 5.27 -6.81 -6.38
N GLU A 36 4.33 -6.17 -7.07
CA GLU A 36 2.89 -6.43 -6.93
C GLU A 36 2.54 -7.90 -7.12
N VAL A 37 3.11 -8.55 -8.15
CA VAL A 37 2.89 -9.99 -8.40
C VAL A 37 3.32 -10.83 -7.20
N GLU A 38 4.49 -10.57 -6.61
CA GLU A 38 4.96 -11.34 -5.45
C GLU A 38 4.12 -11.05 -4.18
N TYR A 39 3.75 -9.80 -3.92
CA TYR A 39 2.85 -9.49 -2.80
C TYR A 39 1.48 -10.16 -2.96
N LYS A 40 0.93 -10.21 -4.18
CA LYS A 40 -0.33 -10.92 -4.45
C LYS A 40 -0.20 -12.43 -4.24
N LYS A 41 0.96 -13.04 -4.50
CA LYS A 41 1.22 -14.45 -4.13
C LYS A 41 1.23 -14.64 -2.61
N ALA A 42 1.84 -13.72 -1.86
CA ALA A 42 1.80 -13.74 -0.40
C ALA A 42 0.36 -13.70 0.13
N LEU A 43 -0.46 -12.79 -0.41
CA LEU A 43 -1.88 -12.64 -0.03
C LEU A 43 -2.77 -13.79 -0.51
N ALA A 44 -2.42 -14.46 -1.61
CA ALA A 44 -3.11 -15.67 -2.05
C ALA A 44 -2.85 -16.86 -1.12
N HIS A 45 -1.67 -16.88 -0.48
CA HIS A 45 -1.33 -17.89 0.53
C HIS A 45 -1.96 -17.57 1.89
N ASP A 46 -1.83 -16.33 2.35
CA ASP A 46 -2.47 -15.82 3.56
C ASP A 46 -3.07 -14.43 3.30
N PRO A 47 -4.41 -14.32 3.20
CA PRO A 47 -5.11 -13.05 3.00
C PRO A 47 -4.88 -12.01 4.11
N ASN A 48 -4.42 -12.45 5.29
CA ASN A 48 -4.14 -11.60 6.45
C ASN A 48 -2.63 -11.37 6.65
N CYS A 49 -1.80 -11.71 5.66
CA CYS A 49 -0.36 -11.50 5.70
C CYS A 49 -0.03 -10.00 5.84
N GLU A 50 0.17 -9.54 7.09
CA GLU A 50 0.32 -8.13 7.44
C GLU A 50 1.42 -7.43 6.63
N ARG A 51 2.56 -8.11 6.46
CA ARG A 51 3.70 -7.61 5.71
C ARG A 51 3.40 -7.44 4.22
N ALA A 52 2.60 -8.33 3.63
CA ALA A 52 2.21 -8.23 2.23
C ALA A 52 1.16 -7.14 2.01
N LEU A 53 0.20 -7.02 2.94
CA LEU A 53 -0.80 -5.96 2.94
C LEU A 53 -0.13 -4.58 2.98
N GLU A 54 0.78 -4.36 3.93
CA GLU A 54 1.50 -3.09 4.06
C GLU A 54 2.37 -2.80 2.83
N ASN A 55 3.18 -3.77 2.40
CA ASN A 55 4.12 -3.55 1.30
C ASN A 55 3.42 -3.37 -0.05
N LEU A 56 2.31 -4.06 -0.31
CA LEU A 56 1.53 -3.85 -1.52
C LEU A 56 0.86 -2.48 -1.53
N ALA A 57 0.33 -2.04 -0.39
CA ALA A 57 -0.22 -0.69 -0.27
C ALA A 57 0.86 0.37 -0.54
N ARG A 58 2.06 0.23 0.07
CA ARG A 58 3.20 1.12 -0.17
C ARG A 58 3.64 1.09 -1.64
N ASN A 59 3.66 -0.07 -2.29
CA ASN A 59 3.99 -0.21 -3.71
C ASN A 59 3.06 0.63 -4.60
N TYR A 60 1.76 0.66 -4.31
CA TYR A 60 0.83 1.54 -5.01
C TYR A 60 1.03 3.02 -4.65
N MET A 61 1.19 3.34 -3.36
CA MET A 61 1.37 4.73 -2.91
C MET A 61 2.63 5.38 -3.47
N ILE A 62 3.75 4.65 -3.56
CA ILE A 62 5.00 5.17 -4.15
C ILE A 62 4.80 5.48 -5.63
N GLN A 63 4.16 4.59 -6.39
CA GLN A 63 3.84 4.85 -7.81
C GLN A 63 2.92 6.07 -7.97
N ALA A 64 1.94 6.25 -7.07
CA ALA A 64 1.08 7.42 -7.05
C ALA A 64 1.86 8.72 -6.81
N GLN A 65 2.84 8.69 -5.89
CA GLN A 65 3.70 9.82 -5.55
C GLN A 65 4.66 10.17 -6.69
N GLU A 66 5.38 9.20 -7.25
CA GLU A 66 6.29 9.41 -8.38
C GLU A 66 5.55 9.97 -9.60
N LEU A 67 4.32 9.51 -9.85
CA LEU A 67 3.50 10.03 -10.92
C LEU A 67 3.09 11.48 -10.66
N LYS A 68 2.70 11.82 -9.43
CA LYS A 68 2.33 13.19 -9.04
C LYS A 68 3.50 14.16 -9.18
N GLU A 69 4.71 13.76 -8.79
CA GLU A 69 5.93 14.57 -8.92
C GLU A 69 6.26 14.94 -10.36
N THR A 70 6.06 14.00 -11.29
CA THR A 70 6.33 14.21 -12.71
C THR A 70 5.21 14.92 -13.46
N THR A 71 4.01 15.00 -12.88
CA THR A 71 2.79 15.49 -13.55
C THR A 71 2.77 17.01 -13.74
N ALA A 72 3.37 17.78 -12.81
CA ALA A 72 3.27 19.24 -12.79
C ALA A 72 3.83 19.95 -14.05
N THR A 73 4.73 19.30 -14.80
CA THR A 73 5.38 19.87 -15.98
C THR A 73 4.78 19.39 -17.31
N LEU A 74 3.75 18.53 -17.25
CA LEU A 74 3.14 17.90 -18.44
C LEU A 74 2.00 18.72 -19.03
N SER A 75 1.59 18.35 -20.25
CA SER A 75 0.40 18.93 -20.89
C SER A 75 -0.88 18.63 -20.09
N ARG A 76 -1.93 19.44 -20.30
CA ARG A 76 -3.21 19.26 -19.60
C ARG A 76 -3.83 17.88 -19.81
N GLN A 77 -3.71 17.31 -21.01
CA GLN A 77 -4.21 15.96 -21.29
C GLN A 77 -3.45 14.91 -20.47
N GLN A 78 -2.12 14.98 -20.46
CA GLN A 78 -1.29 14.05 -19.70
C GLN A 78 -1.50 14.20 -18.18
N GLN A 79 -1.74 15.41 -17.70
CA GLN A 79 -2.11 15.63 -16.30
C GLN A 79 -3.39 14.87 -15.93
N VAL A 80 -4.44 14.98 -16.75
CA VAL A 80 -5.71 14.27 -16.50
C VAL A 80 -5.52 12.75 -16.55
N GLU A 81 -4.70 12.24 -17.48
CA GLU A 81 -4.38 10.81 -17.56
C GLU A 81 -3.59 10.33 -16.32
N ASN A 82 -2.66 11.14 -15.84
CA ASN A 82 -1.87 10.82 -14.66
C ASN A 82 -2.70 10.92 -13.37
N ASP A 83 -3.53 11.94 -13.22
CA ASP A 83 -4.43 12.10 -12.07
C ASP A 83 -5.33 10.86 -11.91
N LYS A 84 -5.87 10.33 -13.02
CA LYS A 84 -6.64 9.08 -13.01
C LYS A 84 -5.84 7.90 -12.47
N LYS A 85 -4.61 7.71 -12.96
CA LYS A 85 -3.72 6.62 -12.48
C LYS A 85 -3.34 6.82 -11.00
N THR A 86 -3.10 8.06 -10.58
CA THR A 86 -2.81 8.39 -9.18
C THR A 86 -4.00 8.04 -8.29
N ILE A 87 -5.22 8.37 -8.72
CA ILE A 87 -6.46 7.95 -8.03
C ILE A 87 -6.53 6.42 -7.95
N ASP A 88 -6.33 5.72 -9.07
CA ASP A 88 -6.40 4.25 -9.13
C ASP A 88 -5.40 3.58 -8.17
N TYR A 89 -4.18 4.12 -8.05
CA TYR A 89 -3.19 3.60 -7.12
C TYR A 89 -3.59 3.80 -5.66
N TYR A 90 -4.06 5.00 -5.27
CA TYR A 90 -4.53 5.21 -3.91
C TYR A 90 -5.78 4.35 -3.60
N GLN A 91 -6.70 4.19 -4.57
CA GLN A 91 -7.86 3.32 -4.41
C GLN A 91 -7.47 1.85 -4.23
N GLN A 92 -6.40 1.38 -4.88
CA GLN A 92 -5.87 0.03 -4.66
C GLN A 92 -5.17 -0.13 -3.30
N ALA A 93 -4.52 0.93 -2.79
CA ALA A 93 -3.87 0.91 -1.47
C ALA A 93 -4.89 0.89 -0.31
N LEU A 94 -6.01 1.60 -0.43
CA LEU A 94 -7.00 1.76 0.64
C LEU A 94 -7.48 0.45 1.28
N PRO A 95 -8.05 -0.52 0.55
CA PRO A 95 -8.60 -1.73 1.17
C PRO A 95 -7.52 -2.58 1.85
N LEU A 96 -6.27 -2.49 1.40
CA LEU A 96 -5.13 -3.18 2.03
C LEU A 96 -4.80 -2.58 3.39
N LEU A 97 -4.75 -1.24 3.46
CA LEU A 97 -4.49 -0.51 4.71
C LEU A 97 -5.67 -0.60 5.69
N GLU A 98 -6.91 -0.54 5.20
CA GLU A 98 -8.12 -0.71 6.02
C GLU A 98 -8.19 -2.12 6.61
N ASN A 99 -7.85 -3.15 5.83
CA ASN A 99 -7.76 -4.51 6.34
C ASN A 99 -6.64 -4.65 7.39
N LEU A 100 -5.47 -4.06 7.12
CA LEU A 100 -4.34 -4.10 8.04
C LEU A 100 -4.67 -3.39 9.37
N ASP A 101 -5.28 -2.20 9.34
CA ASP A 101 -5.76 -1.50 10.54
C ASP A 101 -6.70 -2.39 11.38
N LYS A 102 -7.66 -3.05 10.73
CA LYS A 102 -8.57 -4.00 11.39
C LYS A 102 -7.83 -5.18 12.02
N ILE A 103 -6.85 -5.76 11.32
CA ILE A 103 -6.05 -6.88 11.83
C ILE A 103 -5.26 -6.43 13.07
N LEU A 104 -4.53 -5.32 12.97
CA LEU A 104 -3.72 -4.77 14.06
C LEU A 104 -4.56 -4.48 15.31
N LYS A 105 -5.72 -3.83 15.14
CA LYS A 105 -6.68 -3.59 16.24
C LYS A 105 -7.23 -4.89 16.80
N GLY A 106 -7.59 -5.85 15.95
CA GLY A 106 -8.13 -7.15 16.34
C GLY A 106 -7.18 -7.97 17.20
N ARG A 107 -5.87 -7.89 16.94
CA ARG A 107 -4.82 -8.55 17.75
C ARG A 107 -4.27 -7.70 18.90
N SER A 108 -4.85 -6.51 19.15
CA SER A 108 -4.36 -5.55 20.16
C SER A 108 -2.87 -5.21 19.99
N ALA A 109 -2.47 -4.91 18.74
CA ALA A 109 -1.12 -4.48 18.40
C ALA A 109 -0.69 -3.23 19.17
N ALA A 110 0.61 -2.95 19.21
CA ALA A 110 1.10 -1.74 19.87
C ALA A 110 0.53 -0.48 19.19
N GLN A 111 0.21 0.55 19.97
CA GLN A 111 -0.35 1.80 19.42
C GLN A 111 0.55 2.42 18.34
N GLN A 112 1.86 2.25 18.45
CA GLN A 112 2.81 2.71 17.43
C GLN A 112 2.60 2.01 16.08
N GLU A 113 2.30 0.70 16.06
CA GLU A 113 2.01 -0.04 14.83
C GLU A 113 0.71 0.47 14.19
N ILE A 114 -0.34 0.66 15.00
CA ILE A 114 -1.62 1.19 14.56
C ILE A 114 -1.44 2.61 13.98
N ASN A 115 -0.76 3.50 14.70
CA ASN A 115 -0.51 4.87 14.27
C ASN A 115 0.27 4.93 12.95
N ALA A 116 1.20 4.01 12.71
CA ALA A 116 1.93 3.94 11.45
C ALA A 116 0.98 3.68 10.25
N ILE A 117 -0.02 2.80 10.42
CA ILE A 117 -1.00 2.51 9.38
C ILE A 117 -2.03 3.64 9.24
N LEU A 118 -2.45 4.26 10.35
CA LEU A 118 -3.32 5.44 10.33
C LEU A 118 -2.67 6.60 9.55
N LEU A 119 -1.36 6.82 9.68
CA LEU A 119 -0.65 7.84 8.89
C LEU A 119 -0.66 7.55 7.38
N LEU A 120 -0.60 6.27 6.98
CA LEU A 120 -0.72 5.87 5.58
C LEU A 120 -2.16 6.06 5.06
N LEU A 121 -3.16 5.67 5.85
CA LEU A 121 -4.58 5.90 5.53
C LEU A 121 -4.88 7.39 5.37
N ARG A 122 -4.40 8.21 6.31
CA ARG A 122 -4.50 9.68 6.25
C ARG A 122 -3.92 10.21 4.94
N ASN A 123 -2.71 9.76 4.57
CA ASN A 123 -2.07 10.16 3.32
C ASN A 123 -2.91 9.79 2.08
N ALA A 124 -3.45 8.56 2.04
CA ALA A 124 -4.27 8.09 0.94
C ALA A 124 -5.61 8.85 0.84
N TYR A 125 -6.34 9.02 1.95
CA TYR A 125 -7.60 9.77 1.97
C TYR A 125 -7.41 11.23 1.62
N TYR A 126 -6.34 11.88 2.10
CA TYR A 126 -6.00 13.26 1.75
C TYR A 126 -5.77 13.41 0.25
N ASN A 127 -4.90 12.57 -0.35
CA ASN A 127 -4.60 12.69 -1.77
C ASN A 127 -5.82 12.38 -2.66
N LEU A 128 -6.66 11.42 -2.28
CA LEU A 128 -7.91 11.14 -2.98
C LEU A 128 -8.87 12.34 -2.94
N SER A 129 -9.03 12.96 -1.76
CA SER A 129 -9.88 14.14 -1.59
C SER A 129 -9.40 15.32 -2.45
N VAL A 130 -8.09 15.56 -2.49
CA VAL A 130 -7.49 16.59 -3.35
C VAL A 130 -7.72 16.31 -4.84
N LEU A 131 -7.79 15.05 -5.23
CA LEU A 131 -8.03 14.62 -6.61
C LEU A 131 -9.52 14.46 -6.96
N GLY A 132 -10.43 14.90 -6.08
CA GLY A 132 -11.87 14.92 -6.34
C GLY A 132 -12.62 13.64 -5.99
N VAL A 133 -11.98 12.69 -5.31
CA VAL A 133 -12.66 11.52 -4.72
C VAL A 133 -12.93 11.81 -3.26
N ASP A 134 -14.19 12.09 -2.91
CA ASP A 134 -14.55 12.50 -1.56
C ASP A 134 -14.22 11.39 -0.53
N LYS A 135 -13.24 11.70 0.32
CA LYS A 135 -12.81 10.90 1.48
C LYS A 135 -12.72 11.76 2.75
N SER A 136 -13.43 12.89 2.78
CA SER A 136 -13.33 13.88 3.85
C SER A 136 -13.74 13.34 5.21
N ASP A 137 -14.84 12.58 5.27
CA ASP A 137 -15.29 11.93 6.51
C ASP A 137 -14.29 10.88 7.01
N GLN A 138 -13.74 10.05 6.12
CA GLN A 138 -12.73 9.05 6.49
C GLN A 138 -11.42 9.71 6.92
N LEU A 139 -10.99 10.77 6.23
CA LEU A 139 -9.82 11.55 6.60
C LEU A 139 -9.96 12.10 8.02
N LYS A 140 -11.08 12.75 8.31
CA LYS A 140 -11.37 13.30 9.64
C LYS A 140 -11.36 12.21 10.71
N ALA A 141 -12.01 11.07 10.45
CA ALA A 141 -12.04 9.95 11.40
C ALA A 141 -10.65 9.38 11.71
N ILE A 142 -9.70 9.44 10.76
CA ILE A 142 -8.31 9.03 10.98
C ILE A 142 -7.52 10.11 11.73
N GLU A 143 -7.74 11.39 11.43
CA GLU A 143 -7.09 12.51 12.14
C GLU A 143 -7.51 12.58 13.62
N ASP A 144 -8.79 12.35 13.91
CA ASP A 144 -9.31 12.24 15.28
C ASP A 144 -8.66 11.08 16.05
N GLN A 145 -8.32 9.96 15.38
CA GLN A 145 -7.62 8.83 16.01
C GLN A 145 -6.12 9.07 16.23
N LEU A 146 -5.53 10.02 15.52
CA LEU A 146 -4.11 10.36 15.61
C LEU A 146 -3.83 11.52 16.58
N ASP A 147 -4.87 12.09 17.20
CA ASP A 147 -4.81 13.31 18.01
C ASP A 147 -4.15 14.49 17.26
N LEU A 148 -4.40 14.61 15.95
CA LEU A 148 -3.92 15.70 15.12
C LEU A 148 -4.98 16.80 15.06
N GLU A 149 -4.98 17.72 16.04
CA GLU A 149 -5.75 18.97 16.02
C GLU A 149 -5.07 20.09 15.21
#